data_AF-A0A4V4N7U0-F1
#
_entry.id   AF-A0A4V4N7U0-F1
#
_cell.length_a   1.000
_cell.length_b   1.000
_cell.length_c   1.000
_cell.angle_alpha   90.00
_cell.angle_beta   90.00
_cell.angle_gamma   90.00
#
_symmetry.space_group_name_H-M   'P 1'
#
loop_
_entity.id
_entity.type
_entity.pdbx_description
1 polymer ?
#
loop_
_entity_poly.entity_id
_entity_poly.type
_entity_poly.pdbx_seq_one_letter_code
_entity_poly.pdbx_strand_id
1 'polypeptide(L)'
;MPDDHTPLTSVGIDATTRSAWLLAASRSLHPDGAVAERGAFTQAVVDLGVPADLSRMSRWESGQLPVSDRLLGAYESILSTPPLALRGLTRLLRRHEGAHGHPEVRHQGGEPRPDVAGQLIEGVLATDEITGSDWLALSLELERFDFVFLRDDDWRALCLRLVEETVRTRGLDQALRYEALATLVTSPVSRRHVMHSLGIWVTAADCGSVGPLLSLLTLVPDPAAGRLVTRLLDDGRPAIAGAAMDVVADLVAREQLDLVGLKVAEQHALRGLLDERVAGSPELLNLLAALPTESFSKALEPVRTHWMRTWALAGRETRMLMPVEVGRALTRRLATDVQAATPSPYAAENDAMLQRLLTETLFHVSSQRRRVAGWLVASSPYGPAACDLLHELAVTSHDPVRERAVEALWLVATPESALGEAPVPTRASGPSAAMLTAPPAGLEGRWWRGLGGTVVDSLRPRLVQVG
;
A
#
# COMPACT_ATOMS: atom_id res chain seq x y z
N MET A 1 12.19 12.49 13.03
CA MET A 1 11.83 11.13 12.58
C MET A 1 12.65 10.79 11.33
N PRO A 2 12.90 9.51 11.00
CA PRO A 2 13.57 9.17 9.74
C PRO A 2 12.64 9.41 8.54
N ASP A 3 13.22 9.87 7.42
CA ASP A 3 12.50 10.27 6.22
C ASP A 3 12.91 9.42 5.00
N ASP A 4 11.94 8.87 4.27
CA ASP A 4 12.20 8.15 3.02
C ASP A 4 12.43 9.15 1.88
N HIS A 5 13.70 9.34 1.53
CA HIS A 5 14.13 10.22 0.45
C HIS A 5 14.03 9.61 -0.95
N THR A 6 13.57 8.36 -1.08
CA THR A 6 13.35 7.75 -2.40
C THR A 6 12.36 8.61 -3.20
N PRO A 7 12.61 8.93 -4.48
CA PRO A 7 11.68 9.73 -5.26
C PRO A 7 10.27 9.11 -5.31
N LEU A 8 9.21 9.93 -5.34
CA LEU A 8 7.85 9.44 -5.62
C LEU A 8 7.74 8.77 -7.00
N THR A 9 8.65 9.09 -7.92
CA THR A 9 8.71 8.49 -9.25
C THR A 9 9.36 7.11 -9.29
N SER A 10 10.01 6.68 -8.20
CA SER A 10 10.65 5.36 -8.10
C SER A 10 9.61 4.23 -8.07
N VAL A 11 10.01 3.08 -8.62
CA VAL A 11 9.22 1.83 -8.57
C VAL A 11 9.23 1.23 -7.15
N GLY A 12 10.31 1.44 -6.41
CA GLY A 12 10.51 0.91 -5.06
C GLY A 12 10.40 1.98 -3.97
N ILE A 13 10.48 1.50 -2.73
CA ILE A 13 10.48 2.30 -1.50
C ILE A 13 11.72 1.95 -0.66
N ASP A 14 12.14 2.82 0.26
CA ASP A 14 13.12 2.44 1.27
C ASP A 14 12.43 1.70 2.43
N ALA A 15 12.50 0.36 2.39
CA ALA A 15 11.83 -0.48 3.38
C ALA A 15 12.46 -0.34 4.76
N THR A 16 13.78 -0.16 4.83
CA THR A 16 14.53 -0.03 6.09
C THR A 16 14.14 1.26 6.81
N THR A 17 14.15 2.39 6.09
CA THR A 17 13.79 3.70 6.63
C THR A 17 12.32 3.76 7.07
N ARG A 18 11.40 3.18 6.30
CA ARG A 18 9.97 3.12 6.69
C ARG A 18 9.71 2.22 7.89
N SER A 19 10.43 1.10 7.98
CA SER A 19 10.35 0.23 9.17
C SER A 19 10.89 0.97 10.39
N ALA A 20 12.02 1.65 10.26
CA ALA A 20 12.60 2.48 11.32
C ALA A 20 11.68 3.62 11.76
N TRP A 21 11.02 4.30 10.81
CA TRP A 21 10.00 5.31 11.09
C TRP A 21 8.87 4.73 11.93
N LEU A 22 8.33 3.58 11.54
CA LEU A 22 7.22 2.95 12.26
C LEU A 22 7.62 2.64 13.71
N LEU A 23 8.82 2.11 13.95
CA LEU A 23 9.33 1.85 15.30
C LEU A 23 9.50 3.14 16.11
N ALA A 24 10.14 4.16 15.52
CA ALA A 24 10.40 5.44 16.16
C ALA A 24 9.10 6.16 16.53
N ALA A 25 8.14 6.22 15.60
CA ALA A 25 6.82 6.80 15.82
C ALA A 25 6.05 6.02 16.89
N SER A 26 6.00 4.69 16.79
CA SER A 26 5.28 3.83 17.76
C SER A 26 5.78 3.98 19.18
N ARG A 27 7.11 4.09 19.37
CA ARG A 27 7.68 4.37 20.69
C ARG A 27 7.41 5.80 21.13
N SER A 28 7.86 6.79 20.35
CA SER A 28 7.88 8.19 20.79
C SER A 28 6.50 8.82 21.03
N LEU A 29 5.48 8.33 20.33
CA LEU A 29 4.09 8.77 20.45
C LEU A 29 3.28 7.82 21.34
N HIS A 30 3.94 6.88 22.03
CA HIS A 30 3.25 6.00 22.95
C HIS A 30 2.63 6.83 24.10
N PRO A 31 1.35 6.59 24.49
CA PRO A 31 0.70 7.34 25.56
C PRO A 31 1.38 7.24 26.93
N ASP A 32 2.02 6.10 27.22
CA ASP A 32 2.85 5.93 28.41
C ASP A 32 4.22 6.63 28.22
N GLY A 33 4.46 7.66 29.03
CA GLY A 33 5.70 8.43 29.01
C GLY A 33 6.95 7.61 29.29
N ALA A 34 6.87 6.52 30.06
CA ALA A 34 8.02 5.63 30.32
C ALA A 34 8.39 4.82 29.07
N VAL A 35 7.40 4.40 28.29
CA VAL A 35 7.61 3.74 26.99
C VAL A 35 8.11 4.76 25.95
N ALA A 36 7.57 5.98 25.97
CA ALA A 36 7.98 7.03 25.05
C ALA A 36 9.39 7.57 25.34
N GLU A 37 9.87 7.47 26.57
CA GLU A 37 11.24 7.85 26.94
C GLU A 37 12.25 6.79 26.46
N ARG A 38 13.21 7.21 25.62
CA ARG A 38 14.15 6.29 24.96
C ARG A 38 15.03 5.52 25.95
N GLY A 39 15.41 6.11 27.09
CA GLY A 39 16.23 5.47 28.11
C GLY A 39 15.53 4.27 28.74
N ALA A 40 14.36 4.53 29.32
CA ALA A 40 13.49 3.49 29.88
C ALA A 40 13.13 2.40 28.85
N PHE A 41 12.77 2.77 27.62
CA PHE A 41 12.47 1.80 26.57
C PHE A 41 13.67 0.91 26.21
N THR A 42 14.87 1.50 26.11
CA THR A 42 16.10 0.74 25.83
C THR A 42 16.38 -0.27 26.93
N GLN A 43 16.14 0.10 28.19
CA GLN A 43 16.28 -0.83 29.30
C GLN A 43 15.26 -1.98 29.21
N ALA A 44 14.00 -1.70 28.91
CA ALA A 44 12.97 -2.73 28.72
C ALA A 44 13.34 -3.72 27.60
N VAL A 45 13.96 -3.24 26.51
CA VAL A 45 14.48 -4.10 25.43
C VAL A 45 15.62 -5.00 25.92
N VAL A 46 16.52 -4.49 26.76
CA VAL A 46 17.59 -5.27 27.40
C VAL A 46 17.01 -6.32 28.34
N ASP A 47 15.98 -5.99 29.11
CA ASP A 47 15.32 -6.90 30.04
C ASP A 47 14.64 -8.09 29.32
N LEU A 48 14.20 -7.89 28.07
CA LEU A 48 13.76 -8.96 27.16
C LEU A 48 14.91 -9.73 26.48
N GLY A 49 16.15 -9.49 26.92
CA GLY A 49 17.35 -10.18 26.49
C GLY A 49 17.88 -9.75 25.11
N VAL A 50 17.42 -8.62 24.57
CA VAL A 50 17.95 -8.07 23.32
C VAL A 50 19.08 -7.09 23.64
N PRO A 51 20.34 -7.35 23.22
CA PRO A 51 21.45 -6.45 23.52
C PRO A 51 21.25 -5.09 22.86
N ALA A 52 21.01 -4.06 23.67
CA ALA A 52 20.74 -2.70 23.22
C ALA A 52 21.47 -1.66 24.10
N ASP A 53 21.80 -0.53 23.47
CA ASP A 53 22.26 0.69 24.11
C ASP A 53 21.60 1.88 23.40
N LEU A 54 21.68 3.10 23.97
CA LEU A 54 21.04 4.28 23.39
C LEU A 54 21.49 4.58 21.96
N SER A 55 22.76 4.34 21.64
CA SER A 55 23.32 4.56 20.30
C SER A 55 22.77 3.55 19.30
N ARG A 56 22.64 2.28 19.71
CA ARG A 56 22.07 1.21 18.89
C ARG A 56 20.58 1.42 18.68
N MET A 57 19.85 1.83 19.71
CA MET A 57 18.45 2.21 19.62
C MET A 57 18.24 3.34 18.62
N SER A 58 19.05 4.40 18.73
CA SER A 58 19.00 5.51 17.77
C SER A 58 19.29 5.08 16.34
N ARG A 59 20.22 4.14 16.12
CA ARG A 59 20.57 3.64 14.79
C ARG A 59 19.49 2.75 14.18
N TRP A 60 18.80 1.95 14.98
CA TRP A 60 17.64 1.18 14.53
C TRP A 60 16.48 2.12 14.16
N GLU A 61 16.18 3.09 15.01
CA GLU A 61 15.11 4.08 14.78
C GLU A 61 15.41 5.10 13.69
N SER A 62 16.66 5.24 13.27
CA SER A 62 17.05 6.10 12.15
C SER A 62 17.26 5.33 10.84
N GLY A 63 17.03 4.01 10.82
CA GLY A 63 17.26 3.16 9.65
C GLY A 63 18.73 2.91 9.30
N GLN A 64 19.67 3.31 10.17
CA GLN A 64 21.11 3.08 9.95
C GLN A 64 21.55 1.65 10.25
N LEU A 65 20.75 0.90 11.01
CA LEU A 65 20.96 -0.51 11.26
C LEU A 65 19.71 -1.31 10.89
N PRO A 66 19.87 -2.48 10.24
CA PRO A 66 18.76 -3.36 9.98
C PRO A 66 18.17 -3.86 11.31
N VAL A 67 16.86 -3.95 11.34
CA VAL A 67 16.10 -4.44 12.50
C VAL A 67 15.93 -5.95 12.37
N SER A 68 16.22 -6.67 13.45
CA SER A 68 16.05 -8.12 13.54
C SER A 68 14.65 -8.49 14.04
N ASP A 69 14.17 -9.70 13.71
CA ASP A 69 12.90 -10.21 14.21
C ASP A 69 12.81 -10.24 15.73
N ARG A 70 13.93 -10.53 16.40
CA ARG A 70 13.98 -10.54 17.87
C ARG A 70 13.74 -9.14 18.45
N LEU A 71 14.28 -8.11 17.80
CA LEU A 71 14.02 -6.73 18.20
C LEU A 71 12.56 -6.34 17.92
N LEU A 72 11.99 -6.74 16.77
CA LEU A 72 10.58 -6.49 16.45
C LEU A 72 9.67 -7.13 17.50
N GLY A 73 9.91 -8.38 17.88
CA GLY A 73 9.15 -9.04 18.95
C GLY A 73 9.28 -8.36 20.31
N ALA A 74 10.46 -7.81 20.63
CA ALA A 74 10.64 -7.01 21.85
C ALA A 74 9.83 -5.70 21.80
N TYR A 75 9.85 -5.00 20.66
CA TYR A 75 9.01 -3.82 20.43
C TYR A 75 7.53 -4.16 20.58
N GLU A 76 7.07 -5.23 19.93
CA GLU A 76 5.66 -5.65 19.99
C GLU A 76 5.22 -5.95 21.43
N SER A 77 6.09 -6.59 22.21
CA SER A 77 5.83 -6.90 23.62
C SER A 77 5.75 -5.64 24.50
N ILE A 78 6.68 -4.69 24.33
CA ILE A 78 6.71 -3.46 25.15
C ILE A 78 5.57 -2.52 24.78
N LEU A 79 5.28 -2.38 23.49
CA LEU A 79 4.22 -1.51 22.97
C LEU A 79 2.83 -2.13 23.09
N SER A 80 2.73 -3.38 23.56
CA SER A 80 1.48 -4.14 23.63
C SER A 80 0.73 -4.19 22.29
N THR A 81 1.46 -4.21 21.17
CA THR A 81 0.86 -4.35 19.84
C THR A 81 0.53 -5.81 19.55
N PRO A 82 -0.42 -6.11 18.64
CA PRO A 82 -0.70 -7.48 18.24
C PRO A 82 0.58 -8.22 17.82
N PRO A 83 0.71 -9.52 18.17
CA PRO A 83 1.89 -10.31 17.80
C PRO A 83 2.13 -10.26 16.29
N LEU A 84 3.39 -10.16 15.88
CA LEU A 84 3.81 -10.11 14.47
C LEU A 84 3.32 -8.88 13.69
N ALA A 85 2.69 -7.88 14.30
CA ALA A 85 2.25 -6.68 13.60
C ALA A 85 3.42 -5.94 12.93
N LEU A 86 4.45 -5.59 13.71
CA LEU A 86 5.62 -4.86 13.24
C LEU A 86 6.50 -5.75 12.34
N ARG A 87 6.59 -7.04 12.69
CA ARG A 87 7.31 -8.03 11.88
C ARG A 87 6.68 -8.25 10.51
N GLY A 88 5.36 -8.42 10.45
CA GLY A 88 4.60 -8.61 9.22
C GLY A 88 4.72 -7.40 8.30
N LEU A 89 4.56 -6.19 8.84
CA LEU A 89 4.74 -4.97 8.06
C LEU A 89 6.17 -4.79 7.55
N THR A 90 7.19 -5.10 8.36
CA THR A 90 8.59 -5.04 7.92
C THR A 90 8.86 -6.00 6.76
N ARG A 91 8.32 -7.23 6.82
CA ARG A 91 8.41 -8.19 5.70
C ARG A 91 7.69 -7.67 4.45
N LEU A 92 6.47 -7.19 4.63
CA LEU A 92 5.66 -6.63 3.57
C LEU A 92 6.40 -5.47 2.87
N LEU A 93 7.03 -4.55 3.62
CA LEU A 93 7.83 -3.47 3.06
C LEU A 93 9.00 -3.97 2.22
N ARG A 94 9.72 -4.98 2.71
CA ARG A 94 10.85 -5.58 1.97
C ARG A 94 10.42 -6.19 0.64
N ARG A 95 9.21 -6.78 0.54
CA ARG A 95 8.65 -7.26 -0.74
C ARG A 95 8.41 -6.14 -1.76
N HIS A 96 8.29 -4.90 -1.28
CA HIS A 96 8.02 -3.71 -2.09
C HIS A 96 9.23 -2.78 -2.27
N GLU A 97 10.40 -3.14 -1.74
CA GLU A 97 11.65 -2.37 -1.88
C GLU A 97 12.14 -2.26 -3.35
N GLY A 98 11.59 -3.07 -4.26
CA GLY A 98 11.88 -3.05 -5.70
C GLY A 98 13.16 -3.81 -6.06
N ALA A 99 13.75 -3.52 -7.23
CA ALA A 99 14.93 -4.23 -7.75
C ALA A 99 16.21 -4.05 -6.90
N HIS A 100 16.20 -3.10 -5.97
CA HIS A 100 17.28 -2.87 -5.01
C HIS A 100 17.05 -3.55 -3.65
N GLY A 101 15.92 -4.26 -3.51
CA GLY A 101 15.60 -5.01 -2.30
C GLY A 101 16.64 -6.09 -2.05
N HIS A 102 17.08 -6.21 -0.81
CA HIS A 102 17.89 -7.35 -0.42
C HIS A 102 17.08 -8.63 -0.66
N PRO A 103 17.68 -9.68 -1.25
CA PRO A 103 16.98 -10.95 -1.41
C PRO A 103 16.44 -11.34 -0.05
N GLU A 104 15.14 -11.66 0.00
CA GLU A 104 14.49 -12.09 1.22
C GLU A 104 15.33 -13.25 1.77
N VAL A 105 16.02 -13.00 2.87
CA VAL A 105 16.69 -14.08 3.59
C VAL A 105 15.53 -14.92 4.07
N ARG A 106 15.27 -16.05 3.37
CA ARG A 106 14.40 -17.10 3.89
C ARG A 106 14.79 -17.25 5.34
N HIS A 107 13.83 -17.09 6.24
CA HIS A 107 14.11 -17.29 7.65
C HIS A 107 14.61 -18.72 7.82
N GLN A 108 15.94 -18.90 7.83
CA GLN A 108 16.61 -20.09 8.32
C GLN A 108 16.50 -20.13 9.86
N GLY A 109 15.35 -19.75 10.39
CA GLY A 109 15.15 -19.52 11.80
C GLY A 109 14.60 -20.78 12.41
N GLY A 110 15.42 -21.51 13.17
CA GLY A 110 15.00 -22.55 14.12
C GLY A 110 14.52 -23.87 13.51
N GLU A 111 14.65 -24.95 14.27
CA GLU A 111 14.11 -26.25 13.89
C GLU A 111 12.58 -26.17 13.68
N PRO A 112 12.02 -26.84 12.65
CA PRO A 112 10.58 -26.95 12.47
C PRO A 112 9.94 -27.57 13.71
N ARG A 113 8.78 -27.06 14.15
CA ARG A 113 8.08 -27.57 15.33
C ARG A 113 6.70 -28.12 14.94
N PRO A 114 6.59 -29.43 14.61
CA PRO A 114 5.35 -30.04 14.12
C PRO A 114 4.17 -29.82 15.06
N ASP A 115 4.37 -29.93 16.38
CA ASP A 115 3.31 -29.77 17.37
C ASP A 115 2.72 -28.35 17.36
N VAL A 116 3.57 -27.33 17.19
CA VAL A 116 3.15 -25.93 17.09
C VAL A 116 2.38 -25.70 15.79
N ALA A 117 2.88 -26.23 14.67
CA ALA A 117 2.18 -26.14 13.39
C ALA A 117 0.80 -26.82 13.45
N GLY A 118 0.72 -28.02 14.05
CA GLY A 118 -0.54 -28.75 14.25
C GLY A 118 -1.55 -27.96 15.08
N GLN A 119 -1.12 -27.39 16.22
CA GLN A 119 -1.97 -26.55 17.05
C GLN A 119 -2.47 -25.30 16.33
N LEU A 120 -1.63 -24.65 15.52
CA LEU A 120 -2.03 -23.48 14.73
C LEU A 120 -3.04 -23.85 13.64
N ILE A 121 -2.84 -24.99 12.96
CA ILE A 121 -3.78 -25.49 11.94
C ILE A 121 -5.13 -25.83 12.58
N GLU A 122 -5.12 -26.59 13.68
CA GLU A 122 -6.34 -26.94 14.41
C GLU A 122 -7.06 -25.70 14.92
N GLY A 123 -6.34 -24.73 15.50
CA GLY A 123 -6.90 -23.46 15.92
C GLY A 123 -7.58 -22.73 14.77
N VAL A 124 -6.86 -22.52 13.66
CA VAL A 124 -7.38 -21.83 12.47
C VAL A 124 -8.55 -22.56 11.81
N LEU A 125 -8.66 -23.88 11.94
CA LEU A 125 -9.80 -24.63 11.40
C LEU A 125 -10.99 -24.75 12.37
N ALA A 126 -10.75 -24.66 13.69
CA ALA A 126 -11.75 -24.92 14.71
C ALA A 126 -12.49 -23.67 15.22
N THR A 127 -11.87 -22.48 15.17
CA THR A 127 -12.50 -21.22 15.63
C THR A 127 -12.91 -20.33 14.46
N ASP A 128 -14.01 -19.60 14.62
CA ASP A 128 -14.45 -18.57 13.67
C ASP A 128 -13.69 -17.24 13.86
N GLU A 129 -13.17 -16.98 15.06
CA GLU A 129 -12.41 -15.77 15.40
C GLU A 129 -10.91 -16.00 15.19
N ILE A 130 -10.44 -15.72 13.97
CA ILE A 130 -9.02 -15.79 13.61
C ILE A 130 -8.53 -14.40 13.20
N THR A 131 -7.43 -13.97 13.80
CA THR A 131 -6.80 -12.68 13.50
C THR A 131 -5.78 -12.80 12.36
N GLY A 132 -5.38 -11.66 11.79
CA GLY A 132 -4.30 -11.64 10.79
C GLY A 132 -2.96 -12.08 11.36
N SER A 133 -2.72 -11.83 12.65
CA SER A 133 -1.53 -12.32 13.37
C SER A 133 -1.49 -13.84 13.43
N ASP A 134 -2.63 -14.50 13.66
CA ASP A 134 -2.72 -15.96 13.70
C ASP A 134 -2.42 -16.58 12.33
N TRP A 135 -3.00 -16.00 11.27
CA TRP A 135 -2.70 -16.40 9.89
C TRP A 135 -1.24 -16.22 9.53
N LEU A 136 -0.64 -15.10 9.90
CA LEU A 136 0.77 -14.85 9.65
C LEU A 136 1.65 -15.83 10.44
N ALA A 137 1.34 -16.08 11.72
CA ALA A 137 2.04 -17.05 12.55
C ALA A 137 2.03 -18.45 11.93
N LEU A 138 0.84 -18.91 11.47
CA LEU A 138 0.69 -20.18 10.77
C LEU A 138 1.54 -20.21 9.49
N SER A 139 1.44 -19.18 8.65
CA SER A 139 2.20 -19.15 7.38
C SER A 139 3.72 -19.17 7.58
N LEU A 140 4.22 -18.46 8.61
CA LEU A 140 5.64 -18.42 8.97
C LEU A 140 6.13 -19.74 9.57
N GLU A 141 5.28 -20.46 10.31
CA GLU A 141 5.65 -21.79 10.81
C GLU A 141 5.65 -22.81 9.66
N LEU A 142 4.67 -22.75 8.74
CA LEU A 142 4.64 -23.61 7.55
C LEU A 142 5.82 -23.36 6.60
N GLU A 143 6.32 -22.12 6.50
CA GLU A 143 7.50 -21.76 5.70
C GLU A 143 8.78 -22.50 6.15
N ARG A 144 8.84 -22.96 7.42
CA ARG A 144 10.01 -23.68 7.97
C ARG A 144 10.14 -25.11 7.45
N PHE A 145 9.07 -25.68 6.91
CA PHE A 145 9.06 -27.06 6.45
C PHE A 145 9.33 -27.13 4.95
N ASP A 146 10.25 -27.99 4.54
CA ASP A 146 10.46 -28.31 3.13
C ASP A 146 9.23 -29.02 2.52
N PHE A 147 8.54 -29.80 3.34
CA PHE A 147 7.31 -30.52 2.99
C PHE A 147 6.33 -30.52 4.16
N VAL A 148 5.07 -30.23 3.88
CA VAL A 148 3.98 -30.29 4.86
C VAL A 148 2.91 -31.24 4.34
N PHE A 149 2.66 -32.33 5.08
CA PHE A 149 1.64 -33.32 4.75
C PHE A 149 0.31 -32.95 5.42
N LEU A 150 -0.51 -32.14 4.75
CA LEU A 150 -1.92 -31.96 5.08
C LEU A 150 -2.78 -32.65 4.02
N ARG A 151 -4.01 -32.99 4.37
CA ARG A 151 -4.97 -33.49 3.38
C ARG A 151 -5.28 -32.36 2.39
N ASP A 152 -5.51 -32.70 1.13
CA ASP A 152 -5.82 -31.70 0.10
C ASP A 152 -7.06 -30.85 0.45
N ASP A 153 -8.03 -31.44 1.16
CA ASP A 153 -9.22 -30.72 1.63
C ASP A 153 -8.89 -29.70 2.72
N ASP A 154 -7.97 -30.01 3.64
CA ASP A 154 -7.52 -29.09 4.70
C ASP A 154 -6.76 -27.91 4.07
N TRP A 155 -5.87 -28.19 3.11
CA TRP A 155 -5.18 -27.16 2.34
C TRP A 155 -6.15 -26.23 1.62
N ARG A 156 -7.17 -26.81 0.96
CA ARG A 156 -8.19 -26.05 0.26
C ARG A 156 -9.00 -25.18 1.23
N ALA A 157 -9.44 -25.75 2.35
CA ALA A 157 -10.22 -25.04 3.36
C ALA A 157 -9.43 -23.85 3.95
N LEU A 158 -8.17 -24.07 4.34
CA LEU A 158 -7.28 -23.02 4.86
C LEU A 158 -7.09 -21.89 3.86
N CYS A 159 -6.72 -22.22 2.62
CA CYS A 159 -6.42 -21.20 1.60
C CYS A 159 -7.68 -20.43 1.18
N LEU A 160 -8.82 -21.11 1.03
CA LEU A 160 -10.08 -20.46 0.67
C LEU A 160 -10.53 -19.49 1.78
N ARG A 161 -10.51 -19.95 3.04
CA ARG A 161 -10.86 -19.12 4.20
C ARG A 161 -9.96 -17.89 4.30
N LEU A 162 -8.64 -18.05 4.17
CA LEU A 162 -7.70 -16.92 4.21
C LEU A 162 -7.96 -15.91 3.06
N VAL A 163 -8.21 -16.39 1.83
CA VAL A 163 -8.56 -15.53 0.69
C VAL A 163 -9.82 -14.72 0.99
N GLU A 164 -10.86 -15.39 1.48
CA GLU A 164 -12.15 -14.80 1.84
C GLU A 164 -12.06 -13.77 2.98
N GLU A 165 -11.28 -14.05 4.01
CA GLU A 165 -11.08 -13.12 5.12
C GLU A 165 -10.24 -11.91 4.70
N THR A 166 -9.23 -12.09 3.85
CA THR A 166 -8.35 -11.00 3.39
C THR A 166 -9.14 -9.89 2.70
N VAL A 167 -10.15 -10.25 1.90
CA VAL A 167 -10.96 -9.27 1.15
C VAL A 167 -12.05 -8.60 1.99
N ARG A 168 -12.42 -9.17 3.14
CA ARG A 168 -13.45 -8.62 4.05
C ARG A 168 -12.85 -7.79 5.19
N THR A 169 -11.60 -8.03 5.54
CA THR A 169 -10.87 -7.32 6.60
C THR A 169 -10.27 -6.00 6.10
N ARG A 170 -9.88 -5.13 7.04
CA ARG A 170 -9.34 -3.78 6.78
C ARG A 170 -8.08 -3.53 7.62
N GLY A 171 -7.37 -2.44 7.35
CA GLY A 171 -6.28 -1.97 8.21
C GLY A 171 -5.12 -2.95 8.33
N LEU A 172 -4.50 -2.96 9.51
CA LEU A 172 -3.41 -3.88 9.88
C LEU A 172 -3.83 -5.35 9.71
N ASP A 173 -5.05 -5.69 10.09
CA ASP A 173 -5.56 -7.06 10.08
C ASP A 173 -5.61 -7.63 8.64
N GLN A 174 -6.00 -6.80 7.67
CA GLN A 174 -5.89 -7.12 6.25
C GLN A 174 -4.43 -7.24 5.79
N ALA A 175 -3.55 -6.33 6.23
CA ALA A 175 -2.13 -6.34 5.85
C ALA A 175 -1.44 -7.64 6.27
N LEU A 176 -1.72 -8.14 7.48
CA LEU A 176 -1.14 -9.39 7.99
C LEU A 176 -1.67 -10.63 7.26
N ARG A 177 -2.97 -10.67 6.92
CA ARG A 177 -3.51 -11.76 6.07
C ARG A 177 -2.95 -11.74 4.65
N TYR A 178 -2.78 -10.54 4.07
CA TYR A 178 -2.11 -10.39 2.79
C TYR A 178 -0.66 -10.91 2.84
N GLU A 179 0.10 -10.57 3.90
CA GLU A 179 1.46 -11.07 4.08
C GLU A 179 1.50 -12.59 4.33
N ALA A 180 0.48 -13.15 5.00
CA ALA A 180 0.33 -14.60 5.14
C ALA A 180 0.12 -15.28 3.78
N LEU A 181 -0.77 -14.74 2.93
CA LEU A 181 -0.96 -15.20 1.55
C LEU A 181 0.31 -15.05 0.71
N ALA A 182 1.02 -13.93 0.84
CA ALA A 182 2.29 -13.69 0.15
C ALA A 182 3.36 -14.72 0.56
N THR A 183 3.44 -15.05 1.85
CA THR A 183 4.33 -16.10 2.36
C THR A 183 3.96 -17.47 1.77
N LEU A 184 2.67 -17.84 1.77
CA LEU A 184 2.22 -19.12 1.22
C LEU A 184 2.38 -19.22 -0.31
N VAL A 185 2.12 -18.15 -1.08
CA VAL A 185 2.20 -18.22 -2.54
C VAL A 185 3.65 -18.38 -3.04
N THR A 186 4.61 -17.84 -2.28
CA THR A 186 6.03 -17.99 -2.61
C THR A 186 6.57 -19.39 -2.25
N SER A 187 5.97 -20.06 -1.26
CA SER A 187 6.32 -21.44 -0.88
C SER A 187 5.91 -22.47 -1.96
N PRO A 188 6.84 -23.33 -2.44
CA PRO A 188 6.51 -24.37 -3.42
C PRO A 188 5.41 -25.35 -2.96
N VAL A 189 5.31 -25.60 -1.65
CA VAL A 189 4.37 -26.57 -1.06
C VAL A 189 2.92 -26.06 -1.15
N SER A 190 2.69 -24.82 -0.73
CA SER A 190 1.35 -24.24 -0.61
C SER A 190 0.92 -23.45 -1.85
N ARG A 191 1.84 -23.03 -2.73
CA ARG A 191 1.55 -22.23 -3.94
C ARG A 191 0.37 -22.76 -4.74
N ARG A 192 0.35 -24.06 -5.05
CA ARG A 192 -0.73 -24.66 -5.86
C ARG A 192 -2.11 -24.48 -5.22
N HIS A 193 -2.19 -24.56 -3.89
CA HIS A 193 -3.43 -24.46 -3.12
C HIS A 193 -3.91 -23.00 -3.02
N VAL A 194 -2.98 -22.07 -2.81
CA VAL A 194 -3.28 -20.63 -2.86
C VAL A 194 -3.76 -20.24 -4.25
N MET A 195 -3.03 -20.63 -5.31
CA MET A 195 -3.40 -20.33 -6.69
C MET A 195 -4.77 -20.91 -7.09
N HIS A 196 -5.08 -22.12 -6.63
CA HIS A 196 -6.40 -22.72 -6.85
C HIS A 196 -7.50 -21.93 -6.15
N SER A 197 -7.29 -21.52 -4.89
CA SER A 197 -8.27 -20.75 -4.11
C SER A 197 -8.48 -19.34 -4.67
N LEU A 198 -7.41 -18.68 -5.13
CA LEU A 198 -7.49 -17.44 -5.88
C LEU A 198 -8.30 -17.60 -7.17
N GLY A 199 -8.09 -18.70 -7.89
CA GLY A 199 -8.86 -19.04 -9.08
C GLY A 199 -10.35 -19.17 -8.79
N ILE A 200 -10.74 -19.88 -7.73
CA ILE A 200 -12.14 -20.00 -7.29
C ILE A 200 -12.75 -18.63 -7.00
N TRP A 201 -12.03 -17.77 -6.26
CA TRP A 201 -12.52 -16.44 -5.91
C TRP A 201 -12.73 -15.55 -7.14
N VAL A 202 -11.76 -15.51 -8.06
CA VAL A 202 -11.81 -14.64 -9.25
C VAL A 202 -12.85 -15.10 -10.28
N THR A 203 -13.20 -16.39 -10.29
CA THR A 203 -14.25 -16.92 -11.18
C THR A 203 -15.65 -16.83 -10.58
N ALA A 204 -15.80 -16.50 -9.29
CA ALA A 204 -17.10 -16.26 -8.68
C ALA A 204 -17.81 -15.07 -9.38
N ALA A 205 -19.13 -15.22 -9.59
CA ALA A 205 -19.91 -14.22 -10.31
C ALA A 205 -20.06 -12.89 -9.55
N ASP A 206 -19.91 -12.93 -8.23
CA ASP A 206 -20.14 -11.87 -7.26
C ASP A 206 -18.87 -11.42 -6.53
N CYS A 207 -17.68 -11.67 -7.10
CA CYS A 207 -16.43 -11.26 -6.48
C CYS A 207 -16.33 -9.71 -6.39
N GLY A 208 -16.56 -9.16 -5.20
CA GLY A 208 -16.59 -7.71 -4.98
C GLY A 208 -15.21 -7.05 -5.06
N SER A 209 -14.21 -7.63 -4.39
CA SER A 209 -12.83 -7.12 -4.36
C SER A 209 -11.85 -8.19 -4.80
N VAL A 210 -11.02 -7.85 -5.79
CA VAL A 210 -10.02 -8.76 -6.40
C VAL A 210 -8.63 -8.15 -6.44
N GLY A 211 -8.51 -6.83 -6.29
CA GLY A 211 -7.24 -6.10 -6.40
C GLY A 211 -6.13 -6.64 -5.48
N PRO A 212 -6.38 -6.79 -4.16
CA PRO A 212 -5.38 -7.36 -3.26
C PRO A 212 -4.99 -8.79 -3.58
N LEU A 213 -5.92 -9.59 -4.06
CA LEU A 213 -5.67 -11.00 -4.34
C LEU A 213 -4.88 -11.17 -5.64
N LEU A 214 -5.22 -10.42 -6.69
CA LEU A 214 -4.50 -10.48 -7.96
C LEU A 214 -3.08 -9.93 -7.85
N SER A 215 -2.79 -8.98 -6.95
CA SER A 215 -1.43 -8.49 -6.74
C SER A 215 -0.46 -9.56 -6.23
N LEU A 216 -0.95 -10.67 -5.65
CA LEU A 216 -0.10 -11.81 -5.29
C LEU A 216 0.56 -12.46 -6.51
N LEU A 217 0.00 -12.30 -7.72
CA LEU A 217 0.57 -12.84 -8.95
C LEU A 217 1.92 -12.21 -9.30
N THR A 218 2.23 -11.01 -8.79
CA THR A 218 3.56 -10.39 -8.96
C THR A 218 4.66 -11.11 -8.17
N LEU A 219 4.28 -11.97 -7.22
CA LEU A 219 5.21 -12.73 -6.38
C LEU A 219 5.48 -14.14 -6.92
N VAL A 220 4.75 -14.58 -7.94
CA VAL A 220 4.88 -15.92 -8.50
C VAL A 220 5.99 -15.92 -9.57
N PRO A 221 7.09 -16.68 -9.38
CA PRO A 221 8.18 -16.76 -10.35
C PRO A 221 7.83 -17.73 -11.49
N ASP A 222 6.72 -17.49 -12.18
CA ASP A 222 6.23 -18.28 -13.31
C ASP A 222 5.75 -17.35 -14.45
N PRO A 223 6.35 -17.43 -15.66
CA PRO A 223 5.86 -16.68 -16.83
C PRO A 223 4.38 -16.92 -17.15
N ALA A 224 3.80 -18.04 -16.73
CA ALA A 224 2.37 -18.31 -16.88
C ALA A 224 1.49 -17.33 -16.07
N ALA A 225 1.98 -16.81 -14.94
CA ALA A 225 1.29 -15.78 -14.17
C ALA A 225 1.15 -14.49 -14.99
N GLY A 226 2.23 -14.03 -15.63
CA GLY A 226 2.19 -12.87 -16.53
C GLY A 226 1.22 -13.06 -17.71
N ARG A 227 1.20 -14.25 -18.32
CA ARG A 227 0.23 -14.60 -19.39
C ARG A 227 -1.22 -14.71 -18.90
N LEU A 228 -1.44 -15.06 -17.63
CA LEU A 228 -2.78 -15.08 -17.05
C LEU A 228 -3.28 -13.65 -16.87
N VAL A 229 -2.48 -12.79 -16.23
CA VAL A 229 -2.89 -11.41 -15.95
C VAL A 229 -3.14 -10.64 -17.24
N THR A 230 -2.31 -10.80 -18.26
CA THR A 230 -2.54 -10.13 -19.56
C THR A 230 -3.82 -10.59 -20.26
N ARG A 231 -4.27 -11.83 -20.05
CA ARG A 231 -5.59 -12.28 -20.51
C ARG A 231 -6.73 -11.66 -19.70
N LEU A 232 -6.54 -11.43 -18.41
CA LEU A 232 -7.53 -10.79 -17.54
C LEU A 232 -7.75 -9.30 -17.86
N LEU A 233 -6.86 -8.67 -18.63
CA LEU A 233 -7.06 -7.31 -19.14
C LEU A 233 -8.34 -7.21 -20.00
N ASP A 234 -8.64 -8.24 -20.79
CA ASP A 234 -9.82 -8.27 -21.65
C ASP A 234 -11.05 -8.94 -20.96
N ASP A 235 -11.02 -9.14 -19.64
CA ASP A 235 -12.19 -9.64 -18.89
C ASP A 235 -13.33 -8.61 -18.93
N GLY A 236 -14.56 -9.08 -19.17
CA GLY A 236 -15.73 -8.21 -19.27
C GLY A 236 -16.14 -7.53 -17.96
N ARG A 237 -15.61 -7.98 -16.81
CA ARG A 237 -15.89 -7.41 -15.49
C ARG A 237 -14.87 -6.30 -15.17
N PRO A 238 -15.30 -5.03 -15.03
CA PRO A 238 -14.39 -3.89 -14.85
C PRO A 238 -13.47 -4.00 -13.62
N ALA A 239 -13.93 -4.63 -12.54
CA ALA A 239 -13.14 -4.83 -11.33
C ALA A 239 -11.91 -5.73 -11.58
N ILE A 240 -12.06 -6.79 -12.38
CA ILE A 240 -10.98 -7.71 -12.72
C ILE A 240 -10.04 -7.10 -13.75
N ALA A 241 -10.59 -6.47 -14.80
CA ALA A 241 -9.78 -5.77 -15.79
C ALA A 241 -8.92 -4.66 -15.14
N GLY A 242 -9.51 -3.85 -14.25
CA GLY A 242 -8.80 -2.82 -13.51
C GLY A 242 -7.71 -3.38 -12.60
N ALA A 243 -8.01 -4.42 -11.81
CA ALA A 243 -6.99 -5.09 -11.00
C ALA A 243 -5.88 -5.73 -11.85
N ALA A 244 -6.21 -6.29 -13.01
CA ALA A 244 -5.23 -6.81 -13.95
C ALA A 244 -4.34 -5.71 -14.53
N MET A 245 -4.88 -4.52 -14.83
CA MET A 245 -4.08 -3.36 -15.26
C MET A 245 -3.03 -2.98 -14.22
N ASP A 246 -3.40 -2.94 -12.94
CA ASP A 246 -2.46 -2.66 -11.85
C ASP A 246 -1.35 -3.71 -11.75
N VAL A 247 -1.71 -5.00 -11.84
CA VAL A 247 -0.73 -6.09 -11.78
C VAL A 247 0.20 -6.07 -12.99
N VAL A 248 -0.32 -5.81 -14.19
CA VAL A 248 0.50 -5.63 -15.40
C VAL A 248 1.42 -4.43 -15.24
N ALA A 249 0.94 -3.31 -14.70
CA ALA A 249 1.78 -2.13 -14.44
C ALA A 249 2.95 -2.47 -13.53
N ASP A 250 2.70 -3.22 -12.45
CA ASP A 250 3.74 -3.66 -11.51
C ASP A 250 4.73 -4.64 -12.18
N LEU A 251 4.26 -5.59 -12.99
CA LEU A 251 5.12 -6.51 -13.74
C LEU A 251 5.99 -5.79 -14.78
N VAL A 252 5.44 -4.80 -15.49
CA VAL A 252 6.18 -3.97 -16.45
C VAL A 252 7.23 -3.13 -15.71
N ALA A 253 6.88 -2.48 -14.61
CA ALA A 253 7.78 -1.65 -13.84
C ALA A 253 8.96 -2.44 -13.21
N ARG A 254 8.77 -3.75 -13.00
CA ARG A 254 9.78 -4.69 -12.50
C ARG A 254 10.54 -5.44 -13.61
N GLU A 255 10.24 -5.16 -14.88
CA GLU A 255 10.81 -5.88 -16.04
C GLU A 255 10.53 -7.40 -16.01
N GLN A 256 9.40 -7.80 -15.43
CA GLN A 256 8.99 -9.21 -15.25
C GLN A 256 7.99 -9.68 -16.31
N LEU A 257 7.62 -8.81 -17.26
CA LEU A 257 6.70 -9.14 -18.35
C LEU A 257 7.47 -9.45 -19.63
N ASP A 258 7.11 -10.54 -20.32
CA ASP A 258 7.70 -10.88 -21.61
C ASP A 258 7.25 -9.91 -22.73
N LEU A 259 7.94 -9.96 -23.88
CA LEU A 259 7.66 -9.06 -25.01
C LEU A 259 6.24 -9.21 -25.56
N VAL A 260 5.64 -10.39 -25.45
CA VAL A 260 4.27 -10.64 -25.92
C VAL A 260 3.29 -9.95 -24.98
N GLY A 261 3.45 -10.14 -23.67
CA GLY A 261 2.66 -9.48 -22.65
C GLY A 261 2.78 -7.96 -22.71
N LEU A 262 3.99 -7.43 -22.95
CA LEU A 262 4.20 -6.00 -23.11
C LEU A 262 3.42 -5.42 -24.30
N LYS A 263 3.37 -6.13 -25.44
CA LYS A 263 2.56 -5.70 -26.59
C LYS A 263 1.06 -5.72 -26.27
N VAL A 264 0.59 -6.70 -25.51
CA VAL A 264 -0.81 -6.75 -25.04
C VAL A 264 -1.10 -5.56 -24.12
N ALA A 265 -0.20 -5.26 -23.19
CA ALA A 265 -0.30 -4.11 -22.29
C ALA A 265 -0.36 -2.77 -23.06
N GLU A 266 0.51 -2.60 -24.07
CA GLU A 266 0.52 -1.41 -24.96
C GLU A 266 -0.82 -1.26 -25.70
N GLN A 267 -1.33 -2.33 -26.30
CA GLN A 267 -2.61 -2.33 -27.00
C GLN A 267 -3.78 -2.02 -26.07
N HIS A 268 -3.76 -2.58 -24.86
CA HIS A 268 -4.81 -2.35 -23.88
C HIS A 268 -4.80 -0.92 -23.36
N ALA A 269 -3.61 -0.35 -23.07
CA ALA A 269 -3.47 1.05 -22.69
C ALA A 269 -3.96 2.00 -23.79
N LEU A 270 -3.65 1.70 -25.06
CA LEU A 270 -4.18 2.44 -26.21
C LEU A 270 -5.72 2.38 -26.27
N ARG A 271 -6.32 1.18 -26.16
CA ARG A 271 -7.79 1.04 -26.17
C ARG A 271 -8.44 1.79 -25.01
N GLY A 272 -7.87 1.70 -23.80
CA GLY A 272 -8.36 2.41 -22.62
C GLY A 272 -8.31 3.93 -22.77
N LEU A 273 -7.29 4.46 -23.46
CA LEU A 273 -7.20 5.88 -23.83
C LEU A 273 -8.21 6.29 -24.93
N LEU A 274 -8.92 5.36 -25.56
CA LEU A 274 -9.95 5.66 -26.55
C LEU A 274 -11.37 5.37 -26.03
N ASP A 275 -11.49 4.67 -24.91
CA ASP A 275 -12.77 4.35 -24.26
C ASP A 275 -13.06 5.34 -23.13
N GLU A 276 -14.05 6.21 -23.32
CA GLU A 276 -14.48 7.20 -22.32
C GLU A 276 -14.89 6.59 -20.97
N ARG A 277 -15.28 5.31 -20.93
CA ARG A 277 -15.68 4.62 -19.68
C ARG A 277 -14.49 4.33 -18.76
N VAL A 278 -13.30 4.20 -19.35
CA VAL A 278 -12.06 3.85 -18.65
C VAL A 278 -11.06 5.01 -18.70
N ALA A 279 -11.22 5.93 -19.64
CA ALA A 279 -10.42 7.13 -19.77
C ALA A 279 -10.45 7.94 -18.46
N GLY A 280 -9.28 8.07 -17.82
CA GLY A 280 -9.15 8.75 -16.54
C GLY A 280 -9.12 7.83 -15.32
N SER A 281 -9.22 6.51 -15.48
CA SER A 281 -9.09 5.59 -14.34
C SER A 281 -7.67 5.60 -13.75
N PRO A 282 -7.52 5.48 -12.42
CA PRO A 282 -6.21 5.35 -11.77
C PRO A 282 -5.40 4.17 -12.31
N GLU A 283 -6.06 3.05 -12.61
CA GLU A 283 -5.41 1.82 -13.06
C GLU A 283 -4.84 1.97 -14.47
N LEU A 284 -5.55 2.67 -15.36
CA LEU A 284 -5.04 3.01 -16.69
C LEU A 284 -3.83 3.95 -16.60
N LEU A 285 -3.87 4.95 -15.69
CA LEU A 285 -2.74 5.85 -15.48
C LEU A 285 -1.52 5.10 -14.96
N ASN A 286 -1.73 4.19 -14.03
CA ASN A 286 -0.67 3.35 -13.48
C ASN A 286 0.00 2.53 -14.58
N LEU A 287 -0.80 1.86 -15.43
CA LEU A 287 -0.30 1.12 -16.59
C LEU A 287 0.49 2.01 -17.55
N LEU A 288 -0.05 3.16 -17.95
CA LEU A 288 0.63 4.12 -18.83
C LEU A 288 1.94 4.62 -18.23
N ALA A 289 1.97 4.92 -16.94
CA ALA A 289 3.16 5.40 -16.26
C ALA A 289 4.25 4.31 -16.15
N ALA A 290 3.86 3.03 -16.12
CA ALA A 290 4.78 1.89 -16.09
C ALA A 290 5.37 1.56 -17.47
N LEU A 291 4.68 1.84 -18.57
CA LEU A 291 5.16 1.48 -19.91
C LEU A 291 6.55 2.05 -20.25
N PRO A 292 7.37 1.30 -21.01
CA PRO A 292 8.58 1.83 -21.63
C PRO A 292 8.30 3.06 -22.48
N THR A 293 9.29 3.95 -22.62
CA THR A 293 9.12 5.25 -23.29
C THR A 293 8.61 5.14 -24.71
N GLU A 294 9.06 4.14 -25.46
CA GLU A 294 8.58 3.89 -26.81
C GLU A 294 7.10 3.47 -26.83
N SER A 295 6.71 2.48 -26.01
CA SER A 295 5.33 2.00 -25.90
C SER A 295 4.38 3.09 -25.40
N PHE A 296 4.79 3.90 -24.42
CA PHE A 296 4.01 5.05 -23.96
C PHE A 296 3.79 6.07 -25.09
N SER A 297 4.83 6.40 -25.84
CA SER A 297 4.74 7.37 -26.94
C SER A 297 3.78 6.89 -28.02
N LYS A 298 3.83 5.60 -28.38
CA LYS A 298 2.91 4.95 -29.33
C LYS A 298 1.47 4.95 -28.83
N ALA A 299 1.25 4.62 -27.55
CA ALA A 299 -0.09 4.64 -26.96
C ALA A 299 -0.70 6.05 -26.94
N LEU A 300 0.13 7.08 -26.78
CA LEU A 300 -0.32 8.47 -26.71
C LEU A 300 -0.50 9.14 -28.08
N GLU A 301 0.18 8.68 -29.12
CA GLU A 301 0.12 9.26 -30.49
C GLU A 301 -1.31 9.48 -31.02
N PRO A 302 -2.24 8.51 -30.95
CA PRO A 302 -3.59 8.69 -31.48
C PRO A 302 -4.52 9.52 -30.56
N VAL A 303 -4.10 9.84 -29.33
CA VAL A 303 -4.92 10.61 -28.39
C VAL A 303 -4.97 12.07 -28.82
N ARG A 304 -6.14 12.50 -29.31
CA ARG A 304 -6.40 13.90 -29.73
C ARG A 304 -6.84 14.80 -28.59
N THR A 305 -7.40 14.20 -27.53
CA THR A 305 -7.97 14.92 -26.41
C THR A 305 -6.87 15.55 -25.54
N HIS A 306 -6.78 16.88 -25.53
CA HIS A 306 -5.70 17.60 -24.86
C HIS A 306 -5.61 17.27 -23.37
N TRP A 307 -6.74 17.22 -22.65
CA TRP A 307 -6.72 16.95 -21.21
C TRP A 307 -6.19 15.54 -20.89
N MET A 308 -6.56 14.51 -21.67
CA MET A 308 -6.04 13.14 -21.48
C MET A 308 -4.54 13.05 -21.73
N ARG A 309 -4.04 13.78 -22.75
CA ARG A 309 -2.60 13.86 -22.99
C ARG A 309 -1.87 14.49 -21.81
N THR A 310 -2.35 15.64 -21.34
CA THR A 310 -1.77 16.35 -20.20
C THR A 310 -1.81 15.50 -18.94
N TRP A 311 -2.93 14.82 -18.69
CA TRP A 311 -3.10 13.90 -17.56
C TRP A 311 -2.14 12.70 -17.62
N ALA A 312 -2.03 12.02 -18.77
CA ALA A 312 -1.12 10.89 -18.95
C ALA A 312 0.35 11.30 -18.81
N LEU A 313 0.74 12.45 -19.39
CA LEU A 313 2.10 12.99 -19.27
C LEU A 313 2.42 13.36 -17.82
N ALA A 314 1.54 14.11 -17.15
CA ALA A 314 1.72 14.52 -15.77
C ALA A 314 1.77 13.31 -14.82
N GLY A 315 0.88 12.34 -14.99
CA GLY A 315 0.86 11.13 -14.17
C GLY A 315 2.10 10.27 -14.35
N ARG A 316 2.65 10.19 -15.57
CA ARG A 316 3.90 9.49 -15.83
C ARG A 316 5.10 10.20 -15.21
N GLU A 317 5.17 11.52 -15.33
CA GLU A 317 6.28 12.33 -14.82
C GLU A 317 6.28 12.40 -13.29
N THR A 318 5.10 12.51 -12.67
CA THR A 318 4.97 12.79 -11.24
C THR A 318 4.59 11.58 -10.39
N ARG A 319 4.06 10.52 -11.02
CA ARG A 319 3.40 9.37 -10.36
C ARG A 319 2.25 9.77 -9.42
N MET A 320 1.61 10.91 -9.70
CA MET A 320 0.46 11.41 -8.96
C MET A 320 -0.83 11.35 -9.79
N LEU A 321 -1.94 11.00 -9.14
CA LEU A 321 -3.30 11.00 -9.71
C LEU A 321 -3.88 12.42 -9.86
N MET A 322 -3.21 13.42 -9.29
CA MET A 322 -3.64 14.82 -9.31
C MET A 322 -2.41 15.75 -9.41
N PRO A 323 -2.60 17.05 -9.71
CA PRO A 323 -1.50 18.01 -9.73
C PRO A 323 -0.71 18.01 -8.41
N VAL A 324 0.61 18.00 -8.52
CA VAL A 324 1.54 17.80 -7.39
C VAL A 324 1.34 18.84 -6.30
N GLU A 325 1.12 20.09 -6.67
CA GLU A 325 0.96 21.24 -5.79
C GLU A 325 -0.33 21.11 -4.98
N VAL A 326 -1.42 20.68 -5.63
CA VAL A 326 -2.73 20.46 -4.99
C VAL A 326 -2.65 19.30 -4.02
N GLY A 327 -2.11 18.16 -4.47
CA GLY A 327 -1.93 16.98 -3.62
C GLY A 327 -1.06 17.28 -2.41
N ARG A 328 0.07 17.96 -2.61
CA ARG A 328 1.01 18.35 -1.54
C ARG A 328 0.38 19.33 -0.54
N ALA A 329 -0.40 20.31 -1.00
CA ALA A 329 -1.06 21.26 -0.12
C ALA A 329 -2.11 20.57 0.76
N LEU A 330 -2.94 19.70 0.15
CA LEU A 330 -3.94 18.93 0.87
C LEU A 330 -3.29 17.98 1.89
N THR A 331 -2.30 17.19 1.48
CA THR A 331 -1.69 16.18 2.36
C THR A 331 -0.84 16.80 3.45
N ARG A 332 -0.21 17.96 3.21
CA ARG A 332 0.47 18.71 4.28
C ARG A 332 -0.50 19.15 5.36
N ARG A 333 -1.65 19.72 4.96
CA ARG A 333 -2.69 20.12 5.91
C ARG A 333 -3.20 18.90 6.67
N LEU A 334 -3.59 17.85 5.96
CA LEU A 334 -4.06 16.61 6.57
C LEU A 334 -3.03 16.02 7.54
N ALA A 335 -1.76 15.94 7.17
CA ALA A 335 -0.70 15.43 8.05
C ALA A 335 -0.53 16.29 9.32
N THR A 336 -0.62 17.61 9.18
CA THR A 336 -0.57 18.54 10.32
C THR A 336 -1.75 18.30 11.26
N ASP A 337 -2.95 18.16 10.71
CA ASP A 337 -4.18 17.95 11.47
C ASP A 337 -4.16 16.55 12.15
N VAL A 338 -3.70 15.51 11.45
CA VAL A 338 -3.50 14.15 12.00
C VAL A 338 -2.50 14.17 13.15
N GLN A 339 -1.34 14.81 12.96
CA GLN A 339 -0.31 14.89 13.98
C GLN A 339 -0.81 15.68 15.21
N ALA A 340 -1.57 16.76 15.01
CA ALA A 340 -2.15 17.53 16.10
C ALA A 340 -3.23 16.77 16.88
N ALA A 341 -4.01 15.92 16.20
CA ALA A 341 -5.03 15.07 16.81
C ALA A 341 -4.45 13.80 17.48
N THR A 342 -3.19 13.46 17.22
CA THR A 342 -2.55 12.27 17.79
C THR A 342 -1.99 12.56 19.18
N PRO A 343 -2.39 11.80 20.21
CA PRO A 343 -1.84 11.96 21.56
C PRO A 343 -0.32 11.78 21.55
N SER A 344 0.41 12.75 22.14
CA SER A 344 1.86 12.68 22.26
C SER A 344 2.30 13.27 23.61
N PRO A 345 3.23 12.61 24.33
CA PRO A 345 3.81 13.16 25.55
C PRO A 345 4.79 14.32 25.27
N TYR A 346 5.23 14.49 24.04
CA TYR A 346 6.21 15.51 23.64
C TYR A 346 5.72 16.37 22.47
N ALA A 347 6.13 17.64 22.46
CA ALA A 347 5.99 18.48 21.27
C ALA A 347 6.90 17.94 20.17
N ALA A 348 6.32 17.60 19.02
CA ALA A 348 7.04 17.03 17.89
C ALA A 348 7.12 18.04 16.74
N GLU A 349 8.26 18.06 16.05
CA GLU A 349 8.37 18.69 14.73
C GLU A 349 7.45 17.99 13.73
N ASN A 350 7.10 18.67 12.64
CA ASN A 350 6.25 18.10 11.59
C ASN A 350 6.88 16.81 11.02
N ASP A 351 6.12 15.73 11.03
CA ASP A 351 6.56 14.43 10.53
C ASP A 351 6.44 14.37 9.00
N ALA A 352 7.58 14.54 8.31
CA ALA A 352 7.64 14.54 6.86
C ALA A 352 7.31 13.16 6.25
N MET A 353 7.63 12.07 6.94
CA MET A 353 7.24 10.73 6.52
C MET A 353 5.72 10.53 6.60
N LEU A 354 5.04 11.01 7.65
CA LEU A 354 3.58 10.96 7.72
C LEU A 354 2.95 11.69 6.53
N GLN A 355 3.42 12.90 6.22
CA GLN A 355 2.96 13.65 5.04
C GLN A 355 3.17 12.85 3.75
N ARG A 356 4.34 12.22 3.60
CA ARG A 356 4.66 11.38 2.44
C ARG A 356 3.73 10.18 2.34
N LEU A 357 3.52 9.45 3.42
CA LEU A 357 2.65 8.26 3.44
C LEU A 357 1.20 8.64 3.09
N LEU A 358 0.66 9.72 3.66
CA LEU A 358 -0.69 10.21 3.30
C LEU A 358 -0.77 10.64 1.83
N THR A 359 0.29 11.25 1.29
CA THR A 359 0.40 11.58 -0.13
C THR A 359 0.37 10.31 -0.98
N GLU A 360 1.13 9.29 -0.60
CA GLU A 360 1.16 8.02 -1.29
C GLU A 360 -0.19 7.30 -1.22
N THR A 361 -0.79 7.17 -0.03
CA THR A 361 -2.09 6.53 0.19
C THR A 361 -3.21 7.14 -0.65
N LEU A 362 -3.27 8.48 -0.74
CA LEU A 362 -4.36 9.16 -1.44
C LEU A 362 -4.12 9.27 -2.95
N PHE A 363 -2.89 9.57 -3.37
CA PHE A 363 -2.66 10.13 -4.70
C PHE A 363 -1.59 9.44 -5.54
N HIS A 364 -0.87 8.44 -5.02
CA HIS A 364 0.08 7.72 -5.86
C HIS A 364 -0.64 6.92 -6.96
N VAL A 365 -0.10 6.84 -8.18
CA VAL A 365 -0.75 6.11 -9.30
C VAL A 365 -0.80 4.60 -9.09
N SER A 366 0.26 3.99 -8.55
CA SER A 366 0.27 2.55 -8.20
C SER A 366 -0.60 2.27 -6.99
N SER A 367 -1.62 1.43 -7.18
CA SER A 367 -2.51 0.97 -6.11
C SER A 367 -1.77 0.19 -5.04
N GLN A 368 -0.73 -0.57 -5.41
CA GLN A 368 0.11 -1.27 -4.45
C GLN A 368 0.83 -0.30 -3.53
N ARG A 369 1.39 0.79 -4.06
CA ARG A 369 2.04 1.82 -3.24
C ARG A 369 1.05 2.56 -2.34
N ARG A 370 -0.17 2.86 -2.84
CA ARG A 370 -1.25 3.41 -2.00
C ARG A 370 -1.57 2.49 -0.82
N ARG A 371 -1.71 1.19 -1.10
CA ARG A 371 -2.05 0.15 -0.13
C ARG A 371 -1.00 0.01 0.96
N VAL A 372 0.26 -0.16 0.58
CA VAL A 372 1.38 -0.30 1.51
C VAL A 372 1.49 0.94 2.40
N ALA A 373 1.42 2.15 1.82
CA ALA A 373 1.44 3.39 2.59
C ALA A 373 0.25 3.50 3.55
N GLY A 374 -0.96 3.13 3.12
CA GLY A 374 -2.15 3.10 3.96
C GLY A 374 -2.02 2.16 5.15
N TRP A 375 -1.51 0.94 4.94
CA TRP A 375 -1.27 -0.02 6.02
C TRP A 375 -0.21 0.44 7.03
N LEU A 376 0.84 1.14 6.58
CA LEU A 376 1.80 1.79 7.49
C LEU A 376 1.12 2.84 8.37
N VAL A 377 0.29 3.72 7.78
CA VAL A 377 -0.43 4.74 8.54
C VAL A 377 -1.38 4.07 9.54
N ALA A 378 -2.16 3.08 9.09
CA ALA A 378 -3.09 2.30 9.91
C ALA A 378 -2.42 1.68 11.15
N SER A 379 -1.17 1.26 11.00
CA SER A 379 -0.43 0.54 12.03
C SER A 379 0.44 1.43 12.91
N SER A 380 0.48 2.73 12.60
CA SER A 380 1.19 3.74 13.39
C SER A 380 0.26 4.36 14.43
N PRO A 381 0.80 5.05 15.46
CA PRO A 381 -0.02 5.82 16.40
C PRO A 381 -0.90 6.90 15.74
N TYR A 382 -0.58 7.32 14.51
CA TYR A 382 -1.39 8.26 13.73
C TYR A 382 -2.66 7.63 13.14
N GLY A 383 -2.76 6.29 13.11
CA GLY A 383 -3.83 5.54 12.44
C GLY A 383 -5.25 5.99 12.80
N PRO A 384 -5.62 6.07 14.09
CA PRO A 384 -6.94 6.52 14.50
C PRO A 384 -7.28 7.93 14.02
N ALA A 385 -6.41 8.91 14.25
CA ALA A 385 -6.60 10.29 13.82
C ALA A 385 -6.65 10.41 12.29
N ALA A 386 -5.83 9.64 11.57
CA ALA A 386 -5.86 9.56 10.12
C ALA A 386 -7.19 8.98 9.62
N CYS A 387 -7.73 7.95 10.27
CA CYS A 387 -9.04 7.39 9.91
C CYS A 387 -10.15 8.43 10.04
N ASP A 388 -10.22 9.14 11.17
CA ASP A 388 -11.26 10.14 11.41
C ASP A 388 -11.21 11.29 10.40
N LEU A 389 -10.01 11.82 10.14
CA LEU A 389 -9.83 12.93 9.20
C LEU A 389 -9.99 12.51 7.74
N LEU A 390 -9.64 11.27 7.38
CA LEU A 390 -9.96 10.71 6.06
C LEU A 390 -11.47 10.52 5.88
N HIS A 391 -12.19 10.20 6.96
CA HIS A 391 -13.65 10.08 6.95
C HIS A 391 -14.29 11.46 6.74
N GLU A 392 -13.84 12.48 7.47
CA GLU A 392 -14.25 13.86 7.23
C GLU A 392 -13.95 14.29 5.80
N LEU A 393 -12.75 13.99 5.29
CA LEU A 393 -12.36 14.31 3.91
C LEU A 393 -13.28 13.63 2.89
N ALA A 394 -13.66 12.36 3.12
CA ALA A 394 -14.58 11.61 2.25
C ALA A 394 -16.02 12.17 2.26
N VAL A 395 -16.46 12.76 3.38
CA VAL A 395 -17.79 13.35 3.51
C VAL A 395 -17.85 14.77 2.95
N THR A 396 -16.80 15.56 3.17
CA THR A 396 -16.79 17.01 2.86
C THR A 396 -16.25 17.35 1.47
N SER A 397 -15.45 16.46 0.87
CA SER A 397 -14.84 16.70 -0.43
C SER A 397 -15.75 16.36 -1.60
N HIS A 398 -15.41 16.88 -2.77
CA HIS A 398 -15.99 16.50 -4.05
C HIS A 398 -15.06 15.55 -4.82
N ASP A 399 -15.61 14.86 -5.81
CA ASP A 399 -14.83 14.00 -6.71
C ASP A 399 -13.77 14.84 -7.44
N PRO A 400 -12.49 14.40 -7.54
CA PRO A 400 -11.96 13.04 -7.29
C PRO A 400 -11.35 12.80 -5.89
N VAL A 401 -11.29 13.81 -5.02
CA VAL A 401 -10.65 13.67 -3.69
C VAL A 401 -11.48 12.76 -2.79
N ARG A 402 -12.80 12.85 -2.88
CA ARG A 402 -13.74 11.99 -2.14
C ARG A 402 -13.50 10.50 -2.41
N GLU A 403 -13.42 10.09 -3.68
CA GLU A 403 -13.17 8.69 -4.05
C GLU A 403 -11.87 8.16 -3.44
N ARG A 404 -10.80 8.96 -3.49
CA ARG A 404 -9.50 8.59 -2.92
C ARG A 404 -9.53 8.52 -1.41
N ALA A 405 -10.25 9.41 -0.75
CA ALA A 405 -10.46 9.34 0.70
C ALA A 405 -11.22 8.07 1.11
N VAL A 406 -12.26 7.67 0.36
CA VAL A 406 -13.00 6.42 0.60
C VAL A 406 -12.11 5.19 0.43
N GLU A 407 -11.29 5.14 -0.62
CA GLU A 407 -10.33 4.04 -0.82
C GLU A 407 -9.27 4.01 0.31
N ALA A 408 -8.75 5.17 0.71
CA ALA A 408 -7.79 5.29 1.81
C ALA A 408 -8.38 4.84 3.15
N LEU A 409 -9.66 5.13 3.42
CA LEU A 409 -10.36 4.67 4.62
C LEU A 409 -10.37 3.15 4.73
N TRP A 410 -10.59 2.44 3.63
CA TRP A 410 -10.54 0.97 3.65
C TRP A 410 -9.18 0.41 4.06
N LEU A 411 -8.10 1.17 3.83
CA LEU A 411 -6.73 0.80 4.16
C LEU A 411 -6.34 1.19 5.59
N VAL A 412 -6.91 2.27 6.12
CA VAL A 412 -6.53 2.86 7.42
C VAL A 412 -7.48 2.47 8.55
N ALA A 413 -8.74 2.14 8.23
CA ALA A 413 -9.75 1.83 9.23
C ALA A 413 -9.42 0.60 10.07
N THR A 414 -9.74 0.70 11.35
CA THR A 414 -9.71 -0.42 12.30
C THR A 414 -11.09 -1.08 12.39
N PRO A 415 -11.19 -2.32 12.91
CA PRO A 415 -12.48 -2.97 13.17
C PRO A 415 -13.40 -2.15 14.11
N GLU A 416 -12.81 -1.36 15.00
CA GLU A 416 -13.51 -0.51 15.97
C GLU A 416 -13.92 0.85 15.39
N SER A 417 -13.38 1.24 14.23
CA SER A 417 -13.75 2.47 13.55
C SER A 417 -15.23 2.39 13.16
N ALA A 418 -16.03 3.40 13.56
CA ALA A 418 -17.48 3.48 13.34
C ALA A 418 -17.89 3.69 11.87
N LEU A 419 -17.22 3.02 10.94
CA LEU A 419 -17.65 2.85 9.56
C LEU A 419 -18.75 1.79 9.53
N GLY A 420 -19.91 2.10 10.10
CA GLY A 420 -21.10 1.26 10.00
C GLY A 420 -21.36 0.93 8.53
N GLU A 421 -21.51 -0.37 8.20
CA GLU A 421 -21.76 -0.94 6.86
C GLU A 421 -21.30 -0.05 5.68
N ALA A 422 -20.10 0.52 5.74
CA ALA A 422 -19.59 1.30 4.63
C ALA A 422 -19.48 0.32 3.47
N PRO A 423 -20.19 0.55 2.34
CA PRO A 423 -20.23 -0.43 1.28
C PRO A 423 -18.80 -0.75 0.88
N VAL A 424 -18.49 -2.05 0.73
CA VAL A 424 -17.34 -2.50 -0.05
C VAL A 424 -17.34 -1.63 -1.30
N PRO A 425 -16.21 -1.00 -1.70
CA PRO A 425 -16.17 -0.14 -2.86
C PRO A 425 -16.49 -0.98 -4.10
N THR A 426 -17.78 -1.14 -4.34
CA THR A 426 -18.37 -1.71 -5.53
C THR A 426 -18.49 -0.51 -6.44
N ARG A 427 -17.61 -0.42 -7.44
CA ARG A 427 -17.69 0.62 -8.46
C ARG A 427 -19.04 0.48 -9.16
N ALA A 428 -20.00 1.30 -8.78
CA ALA A 428 -21.13 1.63 -9.61
C ALA A 428 -20.70 2.80 -10.51
N SER A 429 -20.51 2.48 -11.79
CA SER A 429 -20.44 3.42 -12.92
C SER A 429 -19.14 4.23 -13.07
N GLY A 430 -18.76 4.48 -14.33
CA GLY A 430 -17.50 5.07 -14.77
C GLY A 430 -17.23 6.51 -14.29
N PRO A 431 -16.14 7.14 -14.77
CA PRO A 431 -15.68 8.43 -14.26
C PRO A 431 -16.81 9.46 -14.28
N SER A 432 -17.02 10.14 -13.14
CA SER A 432 -17.91 11.28 -13.04
C SER A 432 -17.51 12.34 -14.06
N ALA A 433 -18.48 12.88 -14.80
CA ALA A 433 -18.30 13.97 -15.76
C ALA A 433 -17.70 15.26 -15.14
N ALA A 434 -17.53 15.30 -13.81
CA ALA A 434 -16.74 16.30 -13.11
C ALA A 434 -15.23 16.24 -13.44
N MET A 435 -14.69 15.08 -13.86
CA MET A 435 -13.35 15.00 -14.49
C MET A 435 -13.35 15.57 -15.91
N LEU A 436 -14.51 15.65 -16.56
CA LEU A 436 -14.63 15.82 -18.01
C LEU A 436 -14.95 17.25 -18.48
N THR A 437 -15.13 18.26 -17.60
CA THR A 437 -15.69 19.56 -18.04
C THR A 437 -15.02 20.86 -17.54
N ALA A 438 -13.95 20.84 -16.73
CA ALA A 438 -13.31 22.08 -16.32
C ALA A 438 -11.86 22.22 -16.84
N PRO A 439 -11.59 23.08 -17.86
CA PRO A 439 -10.30 23.75 -17.92
C PRO A 439 -10.13 24.60 -16.64
N PRO A 440 -8.90 24.95 -16.21
CA PRO A 440 -8.71 25.84 -15.07
C PRO A 440 -9.08 27.28 -15.48
N ALA A 441 -10.37 27.57 -15.59
CA ALA A 441 -10.95 28.89 -15.69
C ALA A 441 -11.91 29.05 -14.50
N GLY A 442 -11.36 29.48 -13.37
CA GLY A 442 -12.09 29.55 -12.11
C GLY A 442 -11.23 29.66 -10.83
N LEU A 443 -9.89 29.77 -10.97
CA LEU A 443 -8.97 30.12 -9.87
C LEU A 443 -8.94 31.63 -9.56
N GLU A 444 -9.90 32.40 -10.07
CA GLU A 444 -10.11 33.78 -9.66
C GLU A 444 -11.43 33.89 -8.88
N GLY A 445 -11.33 34.13 -7.57
CA GLY A 445 -12.36 34.96 -6.91
C GLY A 445 -12.98 34.49 -5.60
N ARG A 446 -12.83 33.25 -5.11
CA ARG A 446 -13.50 32.87 -3.84
C ARG A 446 -12.65 32.22 -2.75
N TRP A 447 -11.49 31.64 -3.05
CA TRP A 447 -10.57 31.14 -2.01
C TRP A 447 -9.56 32.21 -1.53
N TRP A 448 -9.43 33.32 -2.27
CA TRP A 448 -8.40 34.35 -2.04
C TRP A 448 -8.71 35.38 -0.93
N ARG A 449 -9.89 35.37 -0.29
CA ARG A 449 -10.21 36.36 0.77
C ARG A 449 -9.92 35.91 2.20
N GLY A 450 -9.39 34.70 2.40
CA GLY A 450 -9.18 34.13 3.74
C GLY A 450 -7.75 34.17 4.28
N LEU A 451 -6.74 34.48 3.46
CA LEU A 451 -5.34 34.47 3.90
C LEU A 451 -4.67 35.79 3.46
N GLY A 452 -4.25 36.56 4.46
CA GLY A 452 -3.63 37.87 4.32
C GLY A 452 -2.42 37.87 3.37
N GLY A 453 -2.27 38.97 2.64
CA GLY A 453 -1.33 39.12 1.55
C GLY A 453 0.14 39.26 1.95
N THR A 454 1.00 38.91 1.00
CA THR A 454 2.26 39.57 0.55
C THR A 454 3.21 38.51 -0.04
N VAL A 455 2.92 37.97 -1.23
CA VAL A 455 3.92 37.16 -2.00
C VAL A 455 3.83 37.38 -3.54
N VAL A 456 2.89 38.17 -4.07
CA VAL A 456 2.63 38.20 -5.53
C VAL A 456 3.57 39.12 -6.34
N ASP A 457 4.42 39.94 -5.72
CA ASP A 457 5.27 40.90 -6.46
C ASP A 457 6.64 40.36 -6.93
N SER A 458 7.02 39.12 -6.65
CA SER A 458 8.39 38.63 -6.93
C SER A 458 8.57 37.80 -8.20
N LEU A 459 7.53 37.57 -9.02
CA LEU A 459 7.63 36.65 -10.18
C LEU A 459 7.07 37.20 -11.51
N ARG A 460 7.42 38.44 -11.89
CA ARG A 460 7.32 38.88 -13.30
C ARG A 460 8.70 38.88 -13.97
N PRO A 461 8.96 38.07 -15.01
CA PRO A 461 10.17 38.20 -15.80
C PRO A 461 10.08 39.39 -16.75
N ARG A 462 11.14 40.20 -16.76
CA ARG A 462 11.41 41.26 -17.75
C ARG A 462 11.68 40.64 -19.11
N LEU A 463 10.79 40.86 -20.08
CA LEU A 463 11.14 40.78 -21.50
C LEU A 463 11.98 42.01 -21.83
N VAL A 464 13.28 41.81 -22.05
CA VAL A 464 14.21 42.81 -22.58
C VAL A 464 14.26 42.66 -24.09
N GLN A 465 13.96 43.77 -24.78
CA GLN A 465 14.25 44.01 -26.19
C GLN A 465 15.75 43.87 -26.49
N VAL A 466 16.10 43.49 -27.72
CA VAL A 466 16.94 44.24 -28.68
C VAL A 466 17.51 43.25 -29.70
N GLY A 467 17.36 43.60 -30.98
CA GLY A 467 17.92 42.92 -32.15
C GLY A 467 17.09 43.18 -33.38
#